data_AF-X1R108-F1
#
_entry.id   AF-X1R108-F1
#
_cell.length_a   1.000
_cell.length_b   1.000
_cell.length_c   1.000
_cell.angle_alpha   90.00
_cell.angle_beta   90.00
_cell.angle_gamma   90.00
#
_symmetry.space_group_name_H-M   'P 1'
#
loop_
_entity.id
_entity.type
_entity.pdbx_description
1 polymer ?
#
loop_
_entity_poly.entity_id
_entity_poly.type
_entity_poly.pdbx_seq_one_letter_code
_entity_poly.pdbx_strand_id
1 'polypeptide(L)'
;MAAKEVWLLYLFAVVFGFGYGGLAALMSPVPAELFGLRSLGTIVGAVMCSFTIGGAIGPVLAGRIFDVTGSYYLAFMTCTAVGITGIIVSALLRLPSGQGGVNDTGRGA
;
A
#
# COMPACT_ATOMS: atom_id res chain seq x y z
N MET A 1 -28.17 -0.49 -15.47
CA MET A 1 -28.35 -0.62 -14.01
C MET A 1 -27.36 0.29 -13.33
N ALA A 2 -27.78 1.54 -13.07
CA ALA A 2 -26.97 2.51 -12.34
C ALA A 2 -26.80 2.05 -10.88
N ALA A 3 -25.65 2.35 -10.29
CA ALA A 3 -25.27 2.00 -8.92
C ALA A 3 -26.44 2.22 -7.95
N LYS A 4 -26.99 1.13 -7.43
CA LYS A 4 -28.17 1.15 -6.56
C LYS A 4 -27.90 1.82 -5.20
N GLU A 5 -26.62 2.02 -4.86
CA GLU A 5 -26.17 2.49 -3.56
C GLU A 5 -24.98 3.46 -3.71
N VAL A 6 -25.23 4.71 -4.08
CA VAL A 6 -24.19 5.74 -4.22
C VAL A 6 -23.41 5.93 -2.90
N TRP A 7 -24.07 5.69 -1.77
CA TRP A 7 -23.43 5.73 -0.44
C TRP A 7 -22.25 4.75 -0.31
N LEU A 8 -22.31 3.60 -0.99
CA LEU A 8 -21.26 2.59 -0.99
C LEU A 8 -19.97 3.12 -1.66
N LEU A 9 -20.12 3.98 -2.68
CA LEU A 9 -18.99 4.62 -3.35
C LEU A 9 -18.30 5.63 -2.43
N TYR A 10 -19.07 6.39 -1.64
CA TYR A 10 -18.51 7.30 -0.64
C TYR A 10 -17.75 6.54 0.45
N LEU A 11 -18.33 5.45 0.97
CA LEU A 11 -17.66 4.59 1.96
C LEU A 11 -16.36 4.01 1.38
N PHE A 12 -16.41 3.49 0.16
CA PHE A 12 -15.22 3.01 -0.55
C PHE A 12 -14.16 4.11 -0.69
N ALA A 13 -14.54 5.32 -1.10
CA ALA A 13 -13.63 6.44 -1.28
C ALA A 13 -12.94 6.85 0.03
N VAL A 14 -13.66 6.85 1.16
CA VAL A 14 -13.10 7.15 2.48
C VAL A 14 -12.09 6.07 2.90
N VAL A 15 -12.45 4.79 2.80
CA VAL A 15 -11.57 3.67 3.17
C VAL A 15 -10.33 3.63 2.27
N PHE A 16 -10.54 3.75 0.96
CA PHE A 16 -9.47 3.78 -0.03
C PHE A 16 -8.55 4.99 0.17
N GLY A 17 -9.13 6.17 0.37
CA GLY A 17 -8.37 7.41 0.60
C GLY A 17 -7.53 7.35 1.88
N PHE A 18 -8.07 6.80 2.97
CA PHE A 18 -7.33 6.61 4.21
C PHE A 18 -6.17 5.62 4.03
N GLY A 19 -6.41 4.47 3.39
CA GLY A 19 -5.38 3.48 3.13
C GLY A 19 -4.27 4.02 2.19
N TYR A 20 -4.66 4.70 1.12
CA TYR A 20 -3.74 5.29 0.16
C TYR A 20 -2.94 6.46 0.75
N GLY A 21 -3.58 7.30 1.57
CA GLY A 21 -2.92 8.38 2.30
C GLY A 21 -1.91 7.86 3.32
N GLY A 22 -2.26 6.79 4.05
CA GLY A 22 -1.34 6.11 4.96
C GLY A 22 -0.13 5.53 4.25
N LEU A 23 -0.33 4.90 3.09
CA LEU A 23 0.77 4.42 2.24
C LEU A 23 1.73 5.56 1.86
N ALA A 24 1.20 6.70 1.41
CA ALA A 24 2.00 7.86 1.02
C ALA A 24 2.77 8.46 2.22
N ALA A 25 2.15 8.54 3.39
CA ALA A 25 2.79 9.05 4.61
C ALA A 25 3.91 8.13 5.12
N LEU A 26 3.73 6.81 5.00
CA LEU A 26 4.70 5.81 5.46
C LEU A 26 5.84 5.56 4.47
N MET A 27 5.65 5.89 3.19
CA MET A 27 6.63 5.61 2.13
C MET A 27 8.01 6.24 2.39
N SER A 28 8.08 7.37 3.08
CA SER A 28 9.33 8.09 3.37
C SER A 28 10.05 7.61 4.64
N PRO A 29 9.40 7.56 5.83
CA PRO A 29 10.08 7.16 7.05
C PRO A 29 10.37 5.65 7.14
N VAL A 30 9.47 4.79 6.65
CA VAL A 30 9.58 3.32 6.85
C VAL A 30 10.84 2.73 6.22
N PRO A 31 11.18 3.02 4.94
CA PRO A 31 12.40 2.49 4.35
C PRO A 31 13.66 3.13 4.92
N ALA A 32 13.58 4.40 5.37
CA ALA A 32 14.69 5.11 6.00
C ALA A 32 15.06 4.49 7.36
N GLU A 33 14.06 4.07 8.15
CA GLU A 33 14.27 3.38 9.43
C GLU A 33 14.69 1.91 9.25
N LEU A 34 14.13 1.19 8.28
CA LEU A 34 14.41 -0.24 8.06
C LEU A 34 15.77 -0.50 7.41
N PHE A 35 16.20 0.34 6.47
CA PHE A 35 17.38 0.07 5.62
C PHE A 35 18.45 1.16 5.66
N GLY A 36 18.18 2.29 6.34
CA GLY A 36 19.07 3.45 6.39
C GLY A 36 19.03 4.30 5.11
N LEU A 37 19.49 5.56 5.24
CA LEU A 37 19.42 6.57 4.17
C LEU A 37 20.26 6.24 2.92
N ARG A 38 21.27 5.36 3.02
CA ARG A 38 22.27 5.13 1.96
C ARG A 38 21.71 4.35 0.76
N SER A 39 20.72 3.49 0.96
CA SER A 39 20.06 2.69 -0.09
C SER A 39 18.61 3.12 -0.36
N LEU A 40 18.17 4.23 0.22
CA LEU A 40 16.78 4.70 0.14
C LEU A 40 16.33 4.88 -1.31
N GLY A 41 17.16 5.50 -2.15
CA GLY A 41 16.82 5.73 -3.57
C GLY A 41 16.61 4.44 -4.38
N THR A 42 17.44 3.41 -4.13
CA THR A 42 17.31 2.11 -4.80
C THR A 42 16.06 1.36 -4.35
N ILE A 43 15.76 1.38 -3.05
CA ILE A 43 14.58 0.71 -2.49
C ILE A 43 13.30 1.39 -2.96
N VAL A 44 13.22 2.72 -2.83
CA VAL A 44 12.07 3.51 -3.32
C VAL A 44 11.90 3.33 -4.83
N GLY A 45 12.99 3.31 -5.60
CA GLY A 45 12.97 3.02 -7.03
C GLY A 45 12.42 1.64 -7.35
N ALA A 46 12.87 0.58 -6.65
CA ALA A 46 12.36 -0.78 -6.84
C ALA A 46 10.87 -0.91 -6.48
N VAL A 47 10.42 -0.25 -5.41
CA VAL A 47 9.00 -0.18 -5.03
C VAL A 47 8.19 0.53 -6.11
N MET A 48 8.69 1.65 -6.63
CA MET A 48 8.03 2.40 -7.71
C MET A 48 7.93 1.59 -9.01
N CYS A 49 8.99 0.87 -9.40
CA CYS A 49 8.93 -0.05 -10.54
C CYS A 49 7.85 -1.12 -10.34
N SER A 50 7.78 -1.71 -9.14
CA SER A 50 6.76 -2.70 -8.81
C SER A 50 5.35 -2.11 -8.89
N PHE A 51 5.16 -0.87 -8.42
CA PHE A 51 3.91 -0.14 -8.51
C PHE A 51 3.49 0.11 -9.96
N THR A 52 4.42 0.56 -10.81
CA THR A 52 4.17 0.77 -12.25
C THR A 52 3.79 -0.54 -12.95
N ILE A 53 4.48 -1.64 -12.67
CA ILE A 53 4.15 -2.95 -13.23
C ILE A 53 2.74 -3.38 -12.81
N GLY A 54 2.40 -3.22 -11.53
CA GLY A 54 1.05 -3.48 -11.03
C GLY A 54 -0.01 -2.60 -11.71
N GLY A 55 0.29 -1.31 -11.90
CA GLY A 55 -0.59 -0.37 -12.59
C GLY A 55 -0.78 -0.67 -14.08
N ALA A 56 0.21 -1.26 -14.74
CA ALA A 56 0.12 -1.68 -16.14
C ALA A 56 -0.67 -2.99 -16.29
N ILE A 57 -0.39 -3.98 -15.44
CA ILE A 57 -0.99 -5.33 -15.52
C ILE A 57 -2.42 -5.33 -14.96
N GLY A 58 -2.68 -4.57 -13.90
CA GLY A 58 -3.95 -4.57 -13.17
C GLY A 58 -5.18 -4.30 -14.04
N PRO A 59 -5.23 -3.20 -14.81
CA PRO A 59 -6.37 -2.90 -15.68
C PRO A 59 -6.58 -3.94 -16.77
N VAL A 60 -5.49 -4.45 -17.37
CA VAL A 60 -5.56 -5.48 -18.42
C VAL A 60 -6.13 -6.78 -17.86
N LEU A 61 -5.66 -7.20 -16.68
CA LEU A 61 -6.15 -8.41 -16.02
C LEU A 61 -7.61 -8.26 -15.58
N ALA A 62 -7.97 -7.12 -14.98
CA ALA A 62 -9.34 -6.83 -14.56
C ALA A 62 -10.32 -6.78 -15.75
N GLY A 63 -9.92 -6.12 -16.85
CA GLY A 63 -10.68 -6.10 -18.09
C GLY A 63 -10.86 -7.50 -18.66
N ARG A 64 -9.79 -8.31 -18.68
CA ARG A 64 -9.89 -9.68 -19.18
C ARG A 64 -10.77 -10.58 -18.29
N ILE A 65 -10.73 -10.41 -16.97
CA ILE A 65 -11.65 -11.12 -16.05
C ILE A 65 -13.09 -10.73 -16.36
N PHE A 66 -13.36 -9.44 -16.59
CA PHE A 66 -14.67 -8.95 -16.97
C PHE A 66 -15.13 -9.53 -18.32
N ASP A 67 -14.25 -9.61 -19.32
CA ASP A 67 -14.59 -10.18 -20.63
C ASP A 67 -14.99 -11.67 -20.56
N VAL A 68 -14.43 -12.43 -19.61
CA VAL A 68 -14.73 -13.86 -19.44
C VAL A 68 -15.97 -14.09 -18.61
N THR A 69 -16.10 -13.39 -17.48
CA THR A 69 -17.17 -13.66 -16.51
C THR A 69 -18.35 -12.71 -16.59
N GLY A 70 -18.24 -11.63 -17.36
CA GLY A 70 -19.25 -10.57 -17.44
C GLY A 70 -19.46 -9.80 -16.13
N SER A 71 -18.57 -9.97 -15.15
CA SER A 71 -18.71 -9.41 -13.80
C SER A 71 -17.35 -9.03 -13.21
N TYR A 72 -17.33 -7.95 -12.43
CA TYR A 72 -16.13 -7.51 -11.70
C TYR A 72 -15.93 -8.21 -10.36
N TYR A 73 -16.86 -9.07 -9.93
CA TYR A 73 -16.79 -9.73 -8.63
C TYR A 73 -15.47 -10.49 -8.43
N LEU A 74 -15.05 -11.28 -9.42
CA LEU A 74 -13.79 -12.01 -9.37
C LEU A 74 -12.58 -11.06 -9.41
N ALA A 75 -12.65 -9.98 -10.19
CA ALA A 75 -11.58 -8.98 -10.22
C ALA A 75 -11.38 -8.35 -8.83
N PHE A 76 -12.46 -7.94 -8.15
CA PHE A 76 -12.38 -7.43 -6.79
C PHE A 76 -11.86 -8.48 -5.80
N MET A 77 -12.29 -9.74 -5.89
CA MET A 77 -11.76 -10.82 -5.04
C MET A 77 -10.25 -11.01 -5.21
N THR A 78 -9.75 -10.96 -6.46
CA THR A 78 -8.30 -11.06 -6.70
C THR A 78 -7.53 -9.89 -6.07
N CYS A 79 -8.04 -8.67 -6.19
CA CYS A 79 -7.46 -7.50 -5.52
C CYS A 79 -7.46 -7.66 -3.99
N THR A 80 -8.55 -8.16 -3.41
CA THR A 80 -8.64 -8.44 -1.96
C THR A 80 -7.61 -9.49 -1.53
N ALA A 81 -7.48 -10.58 -2.29
CA ALA A 81 -6.51 -11.64 -1.98
C ALA A 81 -5.08 -11.11 -1.99
N VAL A 82 -4.70 -10.35 -3.03
CA VAL A 82 -3.37 -9.72 -3.13
C VAL A 82 -3.14 -8.73 -1.97
N GLY A 83 -4.16 -7.93 -1.61
CA GLY A 83 -4.10 -7.03 -0.46
C GLY A 83 -3.86 -7.75 0.85
N ILE A 84 -4.56 -8.87 1.09
CA ILE A 84 -4.38 -9.70 2.29
C ILE A 84 -2.96 -10.29 2.32
N THR A 85 -2.46 -10.80 1.19
CA THR A 85 -1.08 -11.30 1.11
C THR A 85 -0.08 -10.19 1.44
N GLY A 86 -0.29 -8.97 0.95
CA GLY A 86 0.52 -7.79 1.30
C GLY A 86 0.50 -7.47 2.78
N ILE A 87 -0.67 -7.53 3.44
CA ILE A 87 -0.80 -7.34 4.88
C ILE A 87 -0.04 -8.43 5.65
N ILE A 88 -0.16 -9.69 5.23
CA ILE A 88 0.56 -10.81 5.86
C ILE A 88 2.07 -10.61 5.75
N VAL A 89 2.57 -10.29 4.55
CA VAL A 89 4.00 -10.03 4.33
C VAL A 89 4.47 -8.85 5.16
N SER A 90 3.70 -7.76 5.21
CA SER A 90 4.00 -6.59 6.04
C SER A 90 4.02 -6.91 7.54
N ALA A 91 3.09 -7.74 8.03
CA ALA A 91 3.06 -8.16 9.42
C ALA A 91 4.24 -9.10 9.78
N LEU A 92 4.71 -9.91 8.82
CA LEU A 92 5.89 -10.76 8.99
C LEU A 92 7.18 -9.95 8.97
N LEU A 93 7.21 -8.85 8.22
CA LEU A 93 8.26 -7.83 8.30
C LEU A 93 8.13 -7.11 9.65
N ARG A 94 8.67 -7.74 10.70
CA ARG A 94 8.82 -7.10 12.00
C ARG A 94 9.61 -5.83 11.81
N LEU A 95 8.93 -4.68 11.91
CA LEU A 95 9.58 -3.38 12.07
C LEU A 95 10.51 -3.52 13.29
N PRO A 96 11.83 -3.34 13.15
CA PRO A 96 12.73 -3.26 14.29
C PRO A 96 12.30 -2.05 15.12
N SER A 97 11.45 -2.28 16.11
CA SER A 97 11.17 -1.29 17.14
C SER A 97 12.47 -1.06 17.91
N GLY A 98 13.22 0.00 17.57
CA GLY A 98 14.48 0.27 18.26
C GLY A 98 15.25 1.53 17.85
N GLN A 99 14.96 2.62 18.59
CA GLN A 99 15.86 3.73 18.98
C GLN A 99 16.13 4.85 17.95
N GLY A 100 16.01 6.14 18.29
CA GLY A 100 16.18 6.75 19.61
C GLY A 100 15.17 7.84 19.93
N GLY A 101 14.67 7.80 21.16
CA GLY A 101 14.10 8.98 21.78
C GLY A 101 15.14 10.10 21.76
N VAL A 102 14.69 11.27 21.31
CA VAL A 102 15.31 12.55 21.67
C VAL A 102 15.16 12.69 23.18
N ASN A 103 16.07 12.06 23.91
CA ASN A 103 16.34 12.35 25.31
C ASN A 103 17.57 13.27 25.34
N ASP A 104 17.41 14.47 24.80
CA ASP A 104 18.26 15.61 25.19
C ASP A 104 17.56 16.36 26.33
N THR A 105 17.27 15.63 27.40
CA THR A 105 17.17 16.24 28.73
C THR A 105 18.52 16.08 29.40
N GLY A 106 19.33 17.14 29.35
CA GLY A 106 20.33 17.44 30.37
C GLY A 106 21.72 16.83 30.19
N ARG A 107 22.59 17.54 29.46
CA ARG A 107 24.00 17.65 29.84
C ARG A 107 24.32 19.11 30.14
N GLY A 108 24.13 19.47 31.41
CA GLY A 108 24.73 20.68 31.97
C GLY A 108 26.24 20.53 32.09
N ALA A 109 26.93 21.59 31.70
CA ALA A 109 28.20 22.05 32.27
C ALA A 109 28.24 23.56 32.04
#